data_AF-A0A2I0L9T1-F1
#
_entry.id   AF-A0A2I0L9T1-F1
#
_cell.length_a   1.000
_cell.length_b   1.000
_cell.length_c   1.000
_cell.angle_alpha   90.00
_cell.angle_beta   90.00
_cell.angle_gamma   90.00
#
_symmetry.space_group_name_H-M   'P 1'
#
loop_
_entity.id
_entity.type
_entity.pdbx_description
1 polymer ?
#
loop_
_entity_poly.entity_id
_entity_poly.type
_entity_poly.pdbx_seq_one_letter_code
_entity_poly.pdbx_strand_id
1 'polypeptide(L)'
;MSLTIKLHSHPRHSLNHPAARLSRPPSLNPTKIRPGPIYHANALAPLVYSHRPRMSSDGAARGPIKSSLIDPDGGALVDLVVPEAEAGPKAVEAESLPKVRLTRIDLEWVHVISEGWASPLKGFMREREYLQSLHFNCLRMEDGSIVNMSLPIVLAIDDETKEAIGSSPNVAILGPDGNSVGILRSIEIYKHNKEERIARTWGTSAPGLPYVEEAITPSGNWLIGGDLEVLKPIKYNDGLDHYRLSPKQLRKEFDKRQADAVFAFQLRNPVHNGHALLMNDTRRRLLEMGYKNPILLLHPLGGFVKADDVPLDVRMEQHSK
;
A
#
# COMPACT_ATOMS: atom_id res chain seq x y z
N MET A 1 42.13 -34.89 -20.11
CA MET A 1 41.62 -36.25 -20.34
C MET A 1 40.82 -36.68 -19.11
N SER A 2 39.61 -37.18 -19.34
CA SER A 2 38.55 -37.48 -18.37
C SER A 2 38.78 -38.79 -17.61
N LEU A 3 38.29 -38.92 -16.37
CA LEU A 3 37.87 -40.17 -15.70
C LEU A 3 37.14 -39.81 -14.37
N THR A 4 35.82 -39.67 -14.35
CA THR A 4 34.73 -40.68 -14.20
C THR A 4 34.51 -41.16 -12.75
N ILE A 5 33.37 -40.76 -12.21
CA ILE A 5 32.76 -41.14 -10.92
C ILE A 5 32.08 -42.52 -11.06
N LYS A 6 32.26 -43.43 -10.08
CA LYS A 6 31.55 -44.71 -9.99
C LYS A 6 30.35 -44.63 -9.04
N LEU A 7 29.16 -44.94 -9.57
CA LEU A 7 27.91 -45.23 -8.85
C LEU A 7 27.94 -46.64 -8.25
N HIS A 8 27.33 -46.82 -7.07
CA HIS A 8 27.05 -48.13 -6.46
C HIS A 8 25.55 -48.44 -6.54
N SER A 9 25.23 -49.63 -7.06
CA SER A 9 23.90 -50.26 -7.06
C SER A 9 24.02 -51.67 -6.49
N HIS A 10 23.08 -52.09 -5.64
CA HIS A 10 22.97 -53.49 -5.17
C HIS A 10 21.65 -54.14 -5.64
N PRO A 11 21.64 -55.45 -5.96
CA PRO A 11 20.48 -56.17 -6.49
C PRO A 11 19.78 -57.04 -5.43
N ARG A 12 18.52 -57.44 -5.67
CA ARG A 12 17.94 -58.68 -5.09
C ARG A 12 17.00 -59.39 -6.06
N HIS A 13 17.17 -60.72 -6.09
CA HIS A 13 16.53 -61.72 -6.92
C HIS A 13 15.15 -62.18 -6.41
N SER A 14 14.38 -62.70 -7.37
CA SER A 14 13.09 -63.43 -7.29
C SER A 14 13.27 -64.90 -6.87
N LEU A 15 12.21 -65.55 -6.34
CA LEU A 15 11.86 -66.97 -6.54
C LEU A 15 10.37 -67.29 -6.18
N ASN A 16 9.72 -68.10 -7.03
CA ASN A 16 8.33 -68.65 -6.99
C ASN A 16 8.13 -69.74 -5.90
N HIS A 17 6.97 -70.25 -5.43
CA HIS A 17 5.68 -70.80 -5.97
C HIS A 17 4.81 -71.24 -4.72
N PRO A 18 3.63 -71.94 -4.74
CA PRO A 18 2.52 -72.15 -5.72
C PRO A 18 1.09 -71.94 -5.11
N ALA A 19 0.04 -72.32 -5.87
CA ALA A 19 -1.39 -72.04 -5.66
C ALA A 19 -2.20 -73.10 -4.87
N ALA A 20 -3.32 -72.66 -4.26
CA ALA A 20 -4.44 -73.51 -3.82
C ALA A 20 -5.81 -72.82 -4.05
N ARG A 21 -6.82 -73.58 -4.50
CA ARG A 21 -8.21 -73.20 -4.83
C ARG A 21 -9.12 -73.19 -3.59
N LEU A 22 -10.19 -72.38 -3.61
CA LEU A 22 -11.59 -72.73 -3.21
C LEU A 22 -12.55 -71.54 -3.53
N SER A 23 -13.45 -71.73 -4.49
CA SER A 23 -14.93 -71.74 -4.43
C SER A 23 -15.65 -70.39 -4.67
N ARG A 24 -16.65 -70.43 -5.56
CA ARG A 24 -17.38 -69.31 -6.20
C ARG A 24 -18.79 -69.17 -5.60
N PRO A 25 -19.31 -67.96 -5.33
CA PRO A 25 -20.74 -67.69 -5.25
C PRO A 25 -21.25 -66.96 -6.52
N PRO A 26 -22.58 -66.85 -6.72
CA PRO A 26 -23.18 -66.74 -8.04
C PRO A 26 -23.21 -65.31 -8.61
N SER A 27 -23.35 -65.27 -9.94
CA SER A 27 -23.37 -64.08 -10.79
C SER A 27 -24.61 -63.20 -10.58
N LEU A 28 -24.40 -61.90 -10.38
CA LEU A 28 -25.39 -60.86 -10.67
C LEU A 28 -24.97 -60.10 -11.93
N ASN A 29 -25.93 -59.92 -12.84
CA ASN A 29 -25.74 -59.26 -14.15
C ASN A 29 -25.29 -57.79 -14.01
N PRO A 30 -24.55 -57.24 -15.00
CA PRO A 30 -23.88 -55.96 -14.87
C PRO A 30 -24.79 -54.78 -15.22
N THR A 31 -25.14 -53.95 -14.25
CA THR A 31 -25.57 -52.56 -14.51
C THR A 31 -24.34 -51.74 -14.86
N LYS A 32 -24.30 -51.18 -16.08
CA LYS A 32 -23.26 -50.27 -16.57
C LYS A 32 -23.17 -49.02 -15.69
N ILE A 33 -22.22 -49.00 -14.76
CA ILE A 33 -21.83 -47.77 -14.04
C ILE A 33 -20.70 -47.13 -14.86
N ARG A 34 -20.99 -45.97 -15.47
CA ARG A 34 -19.97 -45.13 -16.11
C ARG A 34 -19.20 -44.38 -15.01
N PRO A 35 -17.86 -44.41 -14.97
CA PRO A 35 -17.12 -43.56 -14.05
C PRO A 35 -17.09 -42.13 -14.61
N GLY A 36 -17.81 -41.22 -13.96
CA GLY A 36 -17.67 -39.78 -14.18
C GLY A 36 -16.41 -39.25 -13.47
N PRO A 37 -15.77 -38.19 -14.00
CA PRO A 37 -14.59 -37.62 -13.38
C PRO A 37 -14.95 -36.87 -12.09
N ILE A 38 -14.18 -37.13 -11.02
CA ILE A 38 -14.22 -36.35 -9.77
C ILE A 38 -13.41 -35.08 -10.02
N TYR A 39 -14.03 -34.11 -10.69
CA TYR A 39 -13.61 -32.72 -10.69
C TYR A 39 -14.87 -31.87 -10.50
N HIS A 40 -15.08 -31.35 -9.30
CA HIS A 40 -16.01 -30.25 -9.08
C HIS A 40 -15.38 -28.98 -9.67
N ALA A 41 -15.56 -28.79 -10.97
CA ALA A 41 -15.45 -27.48 -11.57
C ALA A 41 -16.66 -26.66 -11.10
N ASN A 42 -16.46 -25.75 -10.15
CA ASN A 42 -17.44 -24.69 -9.92
C ASN A 42 -17.53 -23.89 -11.22
N ALA A 43 -18.63 -24.07 -11.95
CA ALA A 43 -19.00 -23.17 -13.03
C ALA A 43 -19.17 -21.79 -12.40
N LEU A 44 -18.24 -20.87 -12.69
CA LEU A 44 -18.45 -19.45 -12.51
C LEU A 44 -19.66 -19.08 -13.38
N ALA A 45 -20.84 -19.06 -12.77
CA ALA A 45 -21.97 -18.35 -13.32
C ALA A 45 -21.53 -16.89 -13.49
N PRO A 46 -21.68 -16.28 -14.67
CA PRO A 46 -21.52 -14.85 -14.78
C PRO A 46 -22.73 -14.23 -14.06
N LEU A 47 -22.55 -13.89 -12.78
CA LEU A 47 -23.38 -12.89 -12.11
C LEU A 47 -23.08 -11.56 -12.81
N VAL A 48 -23.65 -11.39 -14.00
CA VAL A 48 -23.83 -10.10 -14.62
C VAL A 48 -24.85 -9.38 -13.73
N TYR A 49 -24.35 -8.72 -12.69
CA TYR A 49 -25.11 -7.66 -12.05
C TYR A 49 -25.27 -6.57 -13.10
N SER A 50 -26.34 -6.64 -13.90
CA SER A 50 -26.74 -5.51 -14.73
C SER A 50 -27.21 -4.41 -13.78
N HIS A 51 -26.28 -3.60 -13.30
CA HIS A 51 -26.63 -2.25 -12.87
C HIS A 51 -27.10 -1.50 -14.11
N ARG A 52 -28.40 -1.62 -14.42
CA ARG A 52 -29.06 -0.61 -15.24
C ARG A 52 -29.12 0.64 -14.36
N PRO A 53 -28.42 1.72 -14.67
CA PRO A 53 -28.67 2.97 -13.98
C PRO A 53 -30.14 3.31 -14.21
N ARG A 54 -30.89 3.47 -13.12
CA ARG A 54 -32.23 4.08 -13.18
C ARG A 54 -32.01 5.48 -13.71
N MET A 55 -32.23 5.71 -15.00
CA MET A 55 -32.40 7.06 -15.52
C MET A 55 -33.70 7.58 -14.92
N SER A 56 -33.59 8.37 -13.85
CA SER A 56 -34.64 9.28 -13.44
C SER A 56 -34.83 10.26 -14.59
N SER A 57 -35.94 10.11 -15.32
CA SER A 57 -36.41 11.06 -16.30
C SER A 57 -36.96 12.29 -15.58
N ASP A 58 -36.06 13.15 -15.10
CA ASP A 58 -36.41 14.52 -14.77
C ASP A 58 -35.53 15.43 -15.62
N GLY A 59 -36.16 16.00 -16.65
CA GLY A 59 -35.62 17.05 -17.48
C GLY A 59 -35.53 18.35 -16.68
N ALA A 60 -34.50 18.46 -15.84
CA ALA A 60 -34.01 19.73 -15.35
C ALA A 60 -32.67 20.00 -16.04
N ALA A 61 -32.54 21.16 -16.69
CA ALA A 61 -31.30 21.61 -17.29
C ALA A 61 -30.17 21.46 -16.25
N ARG A 62 -29.24 20.53 -16.49
CA ARG A 62 -28.03 20.42 -15.68
C ARG A 62 -27.30 21.74 -15.82
N GLY A 63 -27.30 22.54 -14.75
CA GLY A 63 -26.45 23.71 -14.65
C GLY A 63 -24.99 23.34 -14.93
N PRO A 64 -24.13 24.33 -15.24
CA PRO A 64 -22.72 24.05 -15.52
C PRO A 64 -22.15 23.18 -14.40
N ILE A 65 -21.49 22.08 -14.78
CA ILE A 65 -20.76 21.21 -13.85
C ILE A 65 -19.75 22.12 -13.14
N LYS A 66 -20.09 22.56 -11.92
CA LYS A 66 -19.14 23.23 -11.05
C LYS A 66 -18.18 22.15 -10.59
N SER A 67 -16.90 22.38 -10.80
CA SER A 67 -15.84 21.51 -10.31
C SER A 67 -15.99 21.30 -8.81
N SER A 68 -16.52 20.15 -8.40
CA SER A 68 -16.30 19.59 -7.08
C SER A 68 -15.30 18.47 -7.30
N LEU A 69 -14.03 18.76 -7.02
CA LEU A 69 -13.00 17.72 -6.93
C LEU A 69 -13.55 16.58 -6.07
N ILE A 70 -13.29 15.33 -6.46
CA ILE A 70 -13.77 14.15 -5.74
C ILE A 70 -13.47 14.27 -4.24
N ASP A 71 -14.42 13.92 -3.38
CA ASP A 71 -14.23 13.99 -1.94
C ASP A 71 -13.11 13.04 -1.48
N PRO A 72 -12.31 13.41 -0.46
CA PRO A 72 -11.39 12.47 0.18
C PRO A 72 -12.15 11.29 0.81
N ASP A 73 -11.49 10.14 0.90
CA ASP A 73 -11.99 9.00 1.68
C ASP A 73 -12.23 9.41 3.15
N GLY A 74 -13.39 9.05 3.69
CA GLY A 74 -13.85 9.52 5.01
C GLY A 74 -14.44 10.95 5.02
N GLY A 75 -14.56 11.59 3.87
CA GLY A 75 -15.24 12.88 3.68
C GLY A 75 -14.36 14.12 3.87
N ALA A 76 -13.15 13.98 4.41
CA ALA A 76 -12.21 15.08 4.59
C ALA A 76 -10.75 14.61 4.57
N LEU A 77 -9.83 15.49 4.17
CA LEU A 77 -8.40 15.25 4.33
C LEU A 77 -8.05 15.31 5.83
N VAL A 78 -7.29 14.33 6.29
CA VAL A 78 -6.74 14.29 7.65
C VAL A 78 -5.34 14.94 7.62
N ASP A 79 -5.25 16.18 8.08
CA ASP A 79 -4.00 16.91 8.25
C ASP A 79 -3.51 16.72 9.69
N LEU A 80 -2.32 16.17 9.85
CA LEU A 80 -1.74 15.84 11.16
C LEU A 80 -0.61 16.79 11.55
N VAL A 81 -0.34 17.83 10.75
CA VAL A 81 0.55 18.90 11.15
C VAL A 81 -0.19 19.78 12.17
N VAL A 82 0.42 19.94 13.34
CA VAL A 82 -0.17 20.73 14.43
C VAL A 82 -0.21 22.22 14.04
N PRO A 83 -1.16 23.00 14.57
CA PRO A 83 -1.17 24.44 14.38
C PRO A 83 0.16 25.07 14.81
N GLU A 84 0.63 26.10 14.10
CA GLU A 84 1.93 26.74 14.36
C GLU A 84 2.10 27.20 15.83
N ALA A 85 1.02 27.68 16.44
CA ALA A 85 0.99 28.11 17.84
C ALA A 85 1.21 26.94 18.85
N GLU A 86 0.90 25.71 18.46
CA GLU A 86 1.04 24.52 19.31
C GLU A 86 2.39 23.80 19.13
N ALA A 87 3.11 24.09 18.04
CA ALA A 87 4.37 23.41 17.71
C ALA A 87 5.45 23.61 18.80
N GLY A 88 5.57 24.82 19.36
CA GLY A 88 6.53 25.12 20.44
C GLY A 88 6.22 24.34 21.73
N PRO A 89 5.01 24.46 22.30
CA PRO A 89 4.61 23.68 23.47
C PRO A 89 4.76 22.17 23.30
N LYS A 90 4.35 21.62 22.14
CA LYS A 90 4.48 20.18 21.86
C LYS A 90 5.94 19.75 21.70
N ALA A 91 6.83 20.60 21.17
CA ALA A 91 8.25 20.31 21.11
C ALA A 91 8.86 20.16 22.52
N VAL A 92 8.50 21.06 23.44
CA VAL A 92 8.94 20.97 24.85
C VAL A 92 8.38 19.73 25.53
N GLU A 93 7.10 19.40 25.29
CA GLU A 93 6.51 18.16 25.80
C GLU A 93 7.28 16.93 25.29
N ALA A 94 7.57 16.91 23.99
CA ALA A 94 8.26 15.81 23.34
C ALA A 94 9.61 15.52 24.00
N GLU A 95 10.34 16.52 24.52
CA GLU A 95 11.63 16.35 25.22
C GLU A 95 11.55 15.35 26.39
N SER A 96 10.44 15.34 27.13
CA SER A 96 10.23 14.48 28.30
C SER A 96 9.81 13.04 27.98
N LEU A 97 9.36 12.77 26.74
CA LEU A 97 8.85 11.47 26.34
C LEU A 97 9.97 10.48 25.97
N PRO A 98 9.74 9.16 26.11
CA PRO A 98 10.59 8.16 25.48
C PRO A 98 10.65 8.37 23.96
N LYS A 99 11.78 8.02 23.34
CA LYS A 99 12.09 8.37 21.96
C LYS A 99 12.02 7.17 21.03
N VAL A 100 11.43 7.37 19.87
CA VAL A 100 11.55 6.46 18.71
C VAL A 100 12.27 7.21 17.61
N ARG A 101 13.38 6.65 17.12
CA ARG A 101 14.18 7.23 16.03
C ARG A 101 13.68 6.71 14.69
N LEU A 102 13.39 7.63 13.78
CA LEU A 102 13.00 7.33 12.42
C LEU A 102 14.22 7.02 11.56
N THR A 103 14.09 6.05 10.67
CA THR A 103 14.92 5.95 9.47
C THR A 103 14.49 7.00 8.45
N ARG A 104 15.24 7.10 7.35
CA ARG A 104 14.85 7.95 6.22
C ARG A 104 13.48 7.54 5.64
N ILE A 105 13.24 6.24 5.47
CA ILE A 105 11.97 5.73 4.92
C ILE A 105 10.81 6.01 5.88
N ASP A 106 11.04 5.90 7.19
CA ASP A 106 9.99 6.23 8.16
C ASP A 106 9.63 7.72 8.13
N LEU A 107 10.59 8.61 7.91
CA LEU A 107 10.32 10.05 7.72
C LEU A 107 9.48 10.31 6.46
N GLU A 108 9.73 9.57 5.38
CA GLU A 108 8.91 9.63 4.16
C GLU A 108 7.47 9.17 4.45
N TRP A 109 7.27 8.14 5.28
CA TRP A 109 5.93 7.73 5.73
C TRP A 109 5.28 8.75 6.66
N VAL A 110 6.01 9.36 7.59
CA VAL A 110 5.49 10.49 8.39
C VAL A 110 5.00 11.60 7.47
N HIS A 111 5.76 11.94 6.42
CA HIS A 111 5.34 12.93 5.44
C HIS A 111 4.01 12.53 4.76
N VAL A 112 3.91 11.30 4.25
CA VAL A 112 2.69 10.76 3.62
C VAL A 112 1.46 10.90 4.53
N ILE A 113 1.56 10.43 5.77
CA ILE A 113 0.44 10.46 6.72
C ILE A 113 0.12 11.91 7.13
N SER A 114 1.15 12.73 7.35
CA SER A 114 0.98 14.11 7.85
C SER A 114 0.17 15.01 6.95
N GLU A 115 0.30 14.86 5.63
CA GLU A 115 -0.43 15.67 4.65
C GLU A 115 -1.78 15.07 4.24
N GLY A 116 -2.14 13.91 4.79
CA GLY A 116 -3.43 13.26 4.53
C GLY A 116 -3.48 12.44 3.24
N TRP A 117 -2.34 12.01 2.69
CA TRP A 117 -2.32 11.06 1.55
C TRP A 117 -2.95 9.72 1.90
N ALA A 118 -2.87 9.32 3.18
CA ALA A 118 -3.47 8.11 3.72
C ALA A 118 -4.79 8.38 4.46
N SER A 119 -5.47 9.49 4.19
CA SER A 119 -6.79 9.78 4.79
C SER A 119 -7.72 8.57 4.61
N PRO A 120 -8.41 8.11 5.67
CA PRO A 120 -8.67 8.80 6.94
C PRO A 120 -7.75 8.38 8.11
N LEU A 121 -6.60 7.76 7.83
CA LEU A 121 -5.66 7.30 8.86
C LEU A 121 -5.14 8.48 9.70
N LYS A 122 -5.08 8.30 11.03
CA LYS A 122 -4.70 9.33 12.01
C LYS A 122 -3.25 9.23 12.52
N GLY A 123 -2.47 8.28 12.00
CA GLY A 123 -1.09 8.05 12.39
C GLY A 123 -0.59 6.70 11.87
N PHE A 124 0.41 6.11 12.50
CA PHE A 124 0.84 4.76 12.14
C PHE A 124 -0.24 3.74 12.55
N MET A 125 -0.48 2.75 11.70
CA MET A 125 -1.56 1.79 11.89
C MET A 125 -1.45 1.07 13.25
N ARG A 126 -2.57 1.01 13.97
CA ARG A 126 -2.79 0.08 15.08
C ARG A 126 -2.96 -1.35 14.55
N GLU A 127 -2.92 -2.36 15.42
CA GLU A 127 -3.01 -3.76 15.00
C GLU A 127 -4.29 -4.02 14.19
N ARG A 128 -5.42 -3.44 14.62
CA ARG A 128 -6.69 -3.54 13.90
C ARG A 128 -6.63 -2.99 12.47
N GLU A 129 -5.97 -1.87 12.23
CA GLU A 129 -5.85 -1.25 10.91
C GLU A 129 -4.86 -2.02 10.04
N TYR A 130 -3.75 -2.43 10.64
CA TYR A 130 -2.74 -3.29 10.02
C TYR A 130 -3.33 -4.59 9.50
N LEU A 131 -4.09 -5.32 10.33
CA LEU A 131 -4.72 -6.57 9.94
C LEU A 131 -5.76 -6.34 8.83
N GLN A 132 -6.57 -5.28 8.91
CA GLN A 132 -7.54 -5.00 7.85
C GLN A 132 -6.85 -4.67 6.51
N SER A 133 -5.80 -3.85 6.55
CA SER A 133 -5.00 -3.53 5.36
C SER A 133 -4.38 -4.80 4.76
N LEU A 134 -3.75 -5.62 5.60
CA LEU A 134 -3.03 -6.81 5.17
C LEU A 134 -3.94 -7.92 4.62
N HIS A 135 -5.13 -8.10 5.18
CA HIS A 135 -6.04 -9.19 4.80
C HIS A 135 -7.11 -8.78 3.79
N PHE A 136 -7.55 -7.52 3.79
CA PHE A 136 -8.72 -7.06 3.04
C PHE A 136 -8.43 -5.87 2.12
N ASN A 137 -7.22 -5.33 2.14
CA ASN A 137 -6.83 -4.15 1.37
C ASN A 137 -7.73 -2.92 1.62
N CYS A 138 -8.28 -2.82 2.83
CA CYS A 138 -9.24 -1.78 3.17
C CYS A 138 -9.21 -1.42 4.65
N LEU A 139 -9.87 -0.32 5.01
CA LEU A 139 -10.23 0.00 6.40
C LEU A 139 -11.73 0.15 6.50
N ARG A 140 -12.30 -0.36 7.59
CA ARG A 140 -13.70 -0.14 7.96
C ARG A 140 -13.81 1.06 8.91
N MET A 141 -14.56 2.06 8.47
CA MET A 141 -14.87 3.28 9.21
C MET A 141 -15.87 3.03 10.35
N GLU A 142 -16.00 4.00 11.25
CA GLU A 142 -16.93 3.94 12.40
C GLU A 142 -18.40 3.86 11.95
N ASP A 143 -18.75 4.54 10.85
CA ASP A 143 -20.09 4.48 10.23
C ASP A 143 -20.34 3.17 9.45
N GLY A 144 -19.35 2.27 9.42
CA GLY A 144 -19.41 0.99 8.72
C GLY A 144 -19.05 1.04 7.24
N SER A 145 -18.78 2.22 6.67
CA SER A 145 -18.25 2.37 5.31
C SER A 145 -16.84 1.79 5.19
N ILE A 146 -16.40 1.55 3.95
CA ILE A 146 -15.12 0.91 3.65
C ILE A 146 -14.32 1.83 2.72
N VAL A 147 -13.05 2.06 3.06
CA VAL A 147 -12.10 2.84 2.26
C VAL A 147 -10.94 1.94 1.82
N ASN A 148 -10.33 2.22 0.67
CA ASN A 148 -9.20 1.43 0.19
C ASN A 148 -7.94 1.71 1.03
N MET A 149 -7.22 0.67 1.42
CA MET A 149 -5.95 0.79 2.15
C MET A 149 -5.14 -0.50 1.99
N SER A 150 -4.51 -0.67 0.84
CA SER A 150 -3.87 -1.94 0.47
C SER A 150 -2.44 -2.13 0.99
N LEU A 151 -1.86 -1.12 1.63
CA LEU A 151 -0.47 -1.16 2.09
C LEU A 151 -0.38 -0.86 3.60
N PRO A 152 0.30 -1.72 4.37
CA PRO A 152 0.64 -1.43 5.76
C PRO A 152 1.50 -0.17 5.91
N ILE A 153 0.97 0.87 6.56
CA ILE A 153 1.70 2.08 6.95
C ILE A 153 2.00 2.00 8.45
N VAL A 154 3.17 1.47 8.79
CA VAL A 154 3.53 1.06 10.15
C VAL A 154 4.93 1.55 10.50
N LEU A 155 5.18 1.77 11.79
CA LEU A 155 6.50 2.09 12.33
C LEU A 155 7.02 0.89 13.11
N ALA A 156 8.22 0.41 12.78
CA ALA A 156 8.84 -0.73 13.46
C ALA A 156 9.81 -0.27 14.56
N ILE A 157 9.84 -1.00 15.68
CA ILE A 157 10.76 -0.78 16.80
C ILE A 157 11.39 -2.09 17.27
N ASP A 158 12.62 -2.02 17.75
CA ASP A 158 13.34 -3.16 18.32
C ASP A 158 12.90 -3.45 19.77
N ASP A 159 13.44 -4.54 20.33
CA ASP A 159 13.12 -5.00 21.67
C ASP A 159 13.58 -3.97 22.72
N GLU A 160 14.75 -3.37 22.53
CA GLU A 160 15.34 -2.35 23.41
C GLU A 160 14.49 -1.08 23.45
N THR A 161 14.03 -0.59 22.30
CA THR A 161 13.15 0.58 22.20
C THR A 161 11.81 0.30 22.85
N LYS A 162 11.24 -0.89 22.62
CA LYS A 162 10.00 -1.30 23.29
C LYS A 162 10.14 -1.31 24.81
N GLU A 163 11.23 -1.87 25.33
CA GLU A 163 11.52 -1.87 26.78
C GLU A 163 11.69 -0.45 27.33
N ALA A 164 12.40 0.42 26.60
CA ALA A 164 12.62 1.82 27.00
C ALA A 164 11.32 2.64 27.01
N ILE A 165 10.36 2.33 26.14
CA ILE A 165 9.02 2.95 26.14
C ILE A 165 8.23 2.54 27.39
N GLY A 166 8.35 1.28 27.82
CA GLY A 166 7.69 0.76 29.01
C GLY A 166 6.16 0.94 28.96
N SER A 167 5.61 1.60 29.98
CA SER A 167 4.17 1.89 30.09
C SER A 167 3.77 3.28 29.61
N SER A 168 4.68 4.02 28.96
CA SER A 168 4.37 5.37 28.48
C SER A 168 3.26 5.32 27.42
N PRO A 169 2.19 6.13 27.54
CA PRO A 169 1.14 6.18 26.53
C PRO A 169 1.57 6.94 25.27
N ASN A 170 2.64 7.73 25.35
CA ASN A 170 3.10 8.60 24.26
C ASN A 170 4.60 8.47 24.04
N VAL A 171 5.05 8.64 22.80
CA VAL A 171 6.47 8.67 22.44
C VAL A 171 6.76 9.91 21.60
N ALA A 172 7.95 10.48 21.76
CA ALA A 172 8.45 11.47 20.83
C ALA A 172 9.10 10.78 19.62
N ILE A 173 8.82 11.31 18.44
CA ILE A 173 9.36 10.85 17.18
C ILE A 173 10.54 11.74 16.81
N LEU A 174 11.72 11.13 16.66
CA LEU A 174 12.95 11.81 16.27
C LEU A 174 13.30 11.50 14.83
N GLY A 175 13.60 12.53 14.04
CA GLY A 175 14.06 12.39 12.67
C GLY A 175 15.44 11.74 12.58
N PRO A 176 15.88 11.38 11.36
CA PRO A 176 17.22 10.84 11.10
C PRO A 176 18.35 11.78 11.56
N ASP A 177 18.10 13.09 11.54
CA ASP A 177 19.02 14.14 12.00
C ASP A 177 19.01 14.34 13.53
N GLY A 178 18.15 13.62 14.26
CA GLY A 178 17.98 13.72 15.70
C GLY A 178 17.01 14.81 16.16
N ASN A 179 16.45 15.61 15.23
CA ASN A 179 15.48 16.64 15.58
C ASN A 179 14.11 16.02 15.93
N SER A 180 13.35 16.66 16.81
CA SER A 180 11.97 16.24 17.09
C SER A 180 11.08 16.53 15.88
N VAL A 181 10.44 15.48 15.36
CA VAL A 181 9.51 15.54 14.23
C VAL A 181 8.07 15.62 14.72
N GLY A 182 7.74 14.92 15.80
CA GLY A 182 6.36 14.75 16.23
C GLY A 182 6.22 13.98 17.54
N ILE A 183 4.97 13.74 17.92
CA ILE A 183 4.58 12.87 19.02
C ILE A 183 3.64 11.81 18.46
N LEU A 184 3.83 10.56 18.85
CA LEU A 184 2.85 9.49 18.62
C LEU A 184 2.12 9.23 19.94
N ARG A 185 0.81 9.46 19.92
CA ARG A 185 -0.10 9.46 21.07
C ARG A 185 -0.81 8.12 21.21
N SER A 186 -1.18 7.82 22.45
CA SER A 186 -2.04 6.68 22.81
C SER A 186 -1.53 5.38 22.18
N ILE A 187 -0.23 5.11 22.26
CA ILE A 187 0.42 4.08 21.45
C ILE A 187 -0.13 2.68 21.71
N GLU A 188 0.03 1.81 20.71
CA GLU A 188 -0.21 0.38 20.80
C GLU A 188 0.97 -0.35 20.16
N ILE A 189 1.61 -1.24 20.92
CA ILE A 189 2.77 -2.02 20.44
C ILE A 189 2.33 -3.47 20.23
N TYR A 190 2.54 -3.99 19.02
CA TYR A 190 2.12 -5.33 18.61
C TYR A 190 3.19 -6.03 17.76
N LYS A 191 3.05 -7.34 17.51
CA LYS A 191 4.10 -8.14 16.86
C LYS A 191 4.26 -7.80 15.38
N HIS A 192 5.51 -7.71 14.94
CA HIS A 192 5.87 -7.59 13.53
C HIS A 192 6.10 -8.98 12.93
N ASN A 193 5.04 -9.66 12.51
CA ASN A 193 5.15 -10.94 11.79
C ASN A 193 5.67 -10.71 10.36
N LYS A 194 6.98 -10.46 10.22
CA LYS A 194 7.63 -9.99 8.99
C LYS A 194 7.34 -10.90 7.78
N GLU A 195 7.52 -12.21 7.93
CA GLU A 195 7.29 -13.16 6.82
C GLU A 195 5.85 -13.09 6.29
N GLU A 196 4.86 -13.07 7.18
CA GLU A 196 3.45 -12.92 6.80
C GLU A 196 3.19 -11.56 6.13
N ARG A 197 3.71 -10.48 6.71
CA ARG A 197 3.60 -9.12 6.15
C ARG A 197 4.10 -9.09 4.70
N ILE A 198 5.31 -9.63 4.50
CA ILE A 198 5.99 -9.66 3.20
C ILE A 198 5.17 -10.50 2.22
N ALA A 199 4.81 -11.74 2.58
CA ALA A 199 4.10 -12.65 1.71
C ALA A 199 2.74 -12.11 1.25
N ARG A 200 1.97 -11.46 2.14
CA ARG A 200 0.65 -10.92 1.81
C ARG A 200 0.71 -9.62 1.01
N THR A 201 1.71 -8.78 1.25
CA THR A 201 1.86 -7.49 0.56
C THR A 201 2.49 -7.67 -0.84
N TRP A 202 3.50 -8.52 -0.96
CA TRP A 202 4.23 -8.73 -2.23
C TRP A 202 3.78 -9.98 -3.02
N GLY A 203 2.97 -10.86 -2.42
CA GLY A 203 2.62 -12.15 -3.03
C GLY A 203 3.77 -13.16 -3.06
N THR A 204 4.88 -12.87 -2.39
CA THR A 204 6.08 -13.72 -2.27
C THR A 204 6.89 -13.32 -1.05
N SER A 205 7.66 -14.25 -0.48
CA SER A 205 8.65 -14.01 0.59
C SER A 205 10.09 -14.26 0.11
N ALA A 206 10.30 -14.24 -1.21
CA ALA A 206 11.62 -14.44 -1.79
C ALA A 206 12.60 -13.32 -1.35
N PRO A 207 13.88 -13.66 -1.12
CA PRO A 207 14.91 -12.66 -0.83
C PRO A 207 15.17 -11.75 -2.04
N GLY A 208 15.74 -10.58 -1.80
CA GLY A 208 16.15 -9.62 -2.84
C GLY A 208 15.06 -8.66 -3.30
N LEU A 209 13.91 -8.62 -2.61
CA LEU A 209 12.90 -7.58 -2.80
C LEU A 209 13.44 -6.25 -2.22
N PRO A 210 13.75 -5.21 -3.03
CA PRO A 210 14.56 -4.08 -2.56
C PRO A 210 13.99 -3.36 -1.33
N TYR A 211 12.67 -3.10 -1.32
CA TYR A 211 12.02 -2.45 -0.17
C TYR A 211 12.02 -3.35 1.08
N VAL A 212 11.87 -4.66 0.90
CA VAL A 212 11.87 -5.62 2.02
C VAL A 212 13.25 -5.66 2.66
N GLU A 213 14.30 -5.78 1.85
CA GLU A 213 15.68 -5.82 2.34
C GLU A 213 16.11 -4.51 3.00
N GLU A 214 15.62 -3.37 2.51
CA GLU A 214 15.95 -2.07 3.08
C GLU A 214 15.16 -1.75 4.35
N ALA A 215 13.85 -2.02 4.36
CA ALA A 215 12.94 -1.46 5.38
C ALA A 215 12.28 -2.50 6.30
N ILE A 216 12.21 -3.79 5.92
CA ILE A 216 11.46 -4.80 6.69
C ILE A 216 12.41 -5.83 7.31
N THR A 217 13.29 -6.44 6.53
CA THR A 217 14.27 -7.42 7.01
C THR A 217 15.07 -6.89 8.21
N PRO A 218 15.74 -5.73 8.13
CA PRO A 218 16.58 -5.22 9.23
C PRO A 218 15.78 -4.53 10.34
N SER A 219 14.47 -4.31 10.17
CA SER A 219 13.65 -3.60 11.17
C SER A 219 13.46 -4.38 12.46
N GLY A 220 12.87 -3.77 13.49
CA GLY A 220 12.57 -4.46 14.74
C GLY A 220 11.42 -5.48 14.64
N ASN A 221 11.26 -6.25 15.72
CA ASN A 221 10.24 -7.32 15.83
C ASN A 221 8.88 -6.83 16.30
N TRP A 222 8.73 -5.53 16.55
CA TRP A 222 7.50 -4.90 17.00
C TRP A 222 7.09 -3.79 16.05
N LEU A 223 5.78 -3.58 15.96
CA LEU A 223 5.18 -2.42 15.31
C LEU A 223 4.55 -1.55 16.40
N ILE A 224 4.58 -0.23 16.20
CA ILE A 224 3.97 0.76 17.08
C ILE A 224 2.97 1.60 16.27
N GLY A 225 1.70 1.51 16.64
CA GLY A 225 0.61 2.31 16.09
C GLY A 225 0.16 3.39 17.08
N GLY A 226 -0.49 4.44 16.58
CA GLY A 226 -0.94 5.55 17.43
C GLY A 226 -1.44 6.75 16.64
N ASP A 227 -1.92 7.76 17.36
CA ASP A 227 -2.37 9.02 16.76
C ASP A 227 -1.15 9.95 16.61
N LEU A 228 -0.84 10.35 15.38
CA LEU A 228 0.38 11.10 15.06
C LEU A 228 0.12 12.60 15.09
N GLU A 229 0.99 13.34 15.78
CA GLU A 229 1.04 14.79 15.77
C GLU A 229 2.40 15.22 15.20
N VAL A 230 2.40 15.92 14.06
CA VAL A 230 3.64 16.37 13.40
C VAL A 230 3.87 17.84 13.69
N LEU A 231 5.06 18.20 14.22
CA LEU A 231 5.35 19.54 14.71
C LEU A 231 5.42 20.58 13.59
N LYS A 232 5.98 20.19 12.43
CA LYS A 232 6.21 21.08 11.28
C LYS A 232 6.05 20.29 9.98
N PRO A 233 5.61 20.93 8.88
CA PRO A 233 5.60 20.29 7.56
C PRO A 233 6.98 19.75 7.20
N ILE A 234 7.04 18.53 6.67
CA ILE A 234 8.30 17.88 6.32
C ILE A 234 8.95 18.59 5.12
N LYS A 235 10.25 18.86 5.24
CA LYS A 235 11.10 19.44 4.20
C LYS A 235 12.37 18.64 4.08
N TYR A 236 12.81 18.41 2.83
CA TYR A 236 14.02 17.65 2.56
C TYR A 236 15.21 18.57 2.23
N ASN A 237 14.94 19.83 1.90
CA ASN A 237 15.96 20.85 1.58
C ASN A 237 16.92 20.42 0.46
N ASP A 238 16.41 19.64 -0.50
CA ASP A 238 17.16 19.08 -1.64
C ASP A 238 16.93 19.87 -2.94
N GLY A 239 16.37 21.08 -2.83
CA GLY A 239 16.00 21.92 -3.97
C GLY A 239 14.68 21.54 -4.65
N LEU A 240 14.01 20.45 -4.25
CA LEU A 240 12.77 19.98 -4.89
C LEU A 240 11.51 20.17 -4.05
N ASP A 241 11.62 20.76 -2.84
CA ASP A 241 10.47 20.94 -1.93
C ASP A 241 9.33 21.79 -2.50
N HIS A 242 9.60 22.60 -3.52
CA HIS A 242 8.58 23.39 -4.22
C HIS A 242 7.69 22.54 -5.16
N TYR A 243 8.13 21.32 -5.52
CA TYR A 243 7.30 20.33 -6.24
C TYR A 243 6.49 19.43 -5.29
N ARG A 244 6.82 19.39 -4.00
CA ARG A 244 6.15 18.56 -2.99
C ARG A 244 4.90 19.27 -2.47
N LEU A 245 3.87 19.25 -3.30
CA LEU A 245 2.57 19.84 -2.98
C LEU A 245 1.70 18.81 -2.24
N SER A 246 1.22 19.17 -1.06
CA SER A 246 0.23 18.40 -0.30
C SER A 246 -1.08 18.19 -1.09
N PRO A 247 -1.91 17.19 -0.74
CA PRO A 247 -3.24 17.02 -1.33
C PRO A 247 -4.10 18.28 -1.23
N LYS A 248 -4.00 19.02 -0.11
CA LYS A 248 -4.69 20.30 0.11
C LYS A 248 -4.22 21.36 -0.88
N GLN A 249 -2.91 21.48 -1.12
CA GLN A 249 -2.34 22.42 -2.08
C GLN A 249 -2.67 22.03 -3.53
N LEU A 250 -2.64 20.74 -3.88
CA LEU A 250 -3.04 20.24 -5.19
C LEU A 250 -4.50 20.56 -5.48
N ARG A 251 -5.41 20.29 -4.55
CA ARG A 251 -6.83 20.64 -4.68
C ARG A 251 -7.03 22.14 -4.93
N LYS A 252 -6.37 22.98 -4.15
CA LYS A 252 -6.37 24.44 -4.34
C LYS A 252 -5.85 24.86 -5.73
N GLU A 253 -4.81 24.19 -6.23
CA GLU A 253 -4.27 24.48 -7.57
C GLU A 253 -5.24 24.06 -8.68
N PHE A 254 -5.93 22.93 -8.55
CA PHE A 254 -6.95 22.51 -9.51
C PHE A 254 -8.16 23.45 -9.52
N ASP A 255 -8.62 23.88 -8.34
CA ASP A 255 -9.70 24.86 -8.21
C ASP A 255 -9.31 26.21 -8.84
N LYS A 256 -8.08 26.69 -8.55
CA LYS A 256 -7.52 27.91 -9.14
C LYS A 256 -7.47 27.84 -10.66
N ARG A 257 -7.14 26.67 -11.21
CA ARG A 257 -7.12 26.42 -12.66
C ARG A 257 -8.49 26.09 -13.24
N GLN A 258 -9.55 26.07 -12.44
CA GLN A 258 -10.91 25.73 -12.86
C GLN A 258 -10.97 24.38 -13.58
N ALA A 259 -10.24 23.38 -13.06
CA ALA A 259 -10.25 22.03 -13.61
C ALA A 259 -11.65 21.44 -13.50
N ASP A 260 -12.25 20.95 -14.59
CA ASP A 260 -13.53 20.21 -14.52
C ASP A 260 -13.33 18.68 -14.55
N ALA A 261 -12.10 18.24 -14.83
CA ALA A 261 -11.60 16.91 -14.59
C ALA A 261 -10.09 16.96 -14.26
N VAL A 262 -9.64 16.06 -13.39
CA VAL A 262 -8.21 15.85 -13.13
C VAL A 262 -7.89 14.39 -13.41
N PHE A 263 -6.83 14.13 -14.18
CA PHE A 263 -6.35 12.78 -14.44
C PHE A 263 -4.89 12.68 -14.01
N ALA A 264 -4.60 11.68 -13.17
CA ALA A 264 -3.28 11.49 -12.60
C ALA A 264 -2.47 10.46 -13.39
N PHE A 265 -1.17 10.73 -13.56
CA PHE A 265 -0.22 9.80 -14.12
C PHE A 265 0.92 9.59 -13.10
N GLN A 266 0.82 8.49 -12.36
CA GLN A 266 1.85 8.05 -11.42
C GLN A 266 3.04 7.47 -12.20
N LEU A 267 4.25 7.86 -11.85
CA LEU A 267 5.48 7.35 -12.48
C LEU A 267 6.65 7.34 -11.51
N ARG A 268 7.62 6.47 -11.79
CA ARG A 268 8.94 6.45 -11.12
C ARG A 268 10.12 6.48 -12.10
N ASN A 269 9.82 6.50 -13.40
CA ASN A 269 10.79 6.40 -14.50
C ASN A 269 10.77 7.69 -15.34
N PRO A 270 11.81 7.96 -16.13
CA PRO A 270 11.78 9.00 -17.17
C PRO A 270 10.56 8.88 -18.09
N VAL A 271 10.03 10.02 -18.55
CA VAL A 271 8.90 10.06 -19.49
C VAL A 271 9.42 9.80 -20.91
N HIS A 272 8.95 8.73 -21.54
CA HIS A 272 9.14 8.47 -22.96
C HIS A 272 7.80 8.59 -23.72
N ASN A 273 7.84 8.55 -25.06
CA ASN A 273 6.65 8.79 -25.90
C ASN A 273 5.49 7.81 -25.68
N GLY A 274 5.76 6.58 -25.24
CA GLY A 274 4.69 5.67 -24.77
C GLY A 274 3.86 6.23 -23.59
N HIS A 275 4.51 6.84 -22.59
CA HIS A 275 3.79 7.52 -21.50
C HIS A 275 3.04 8.74 -22.03
N ALA A 276 3.68 9.55 -22.88
CA ALA A 276 3.06 10.72 -23.50
C ALA A 276 1.82 10.35 -24.31
N LEU A 277 1.85 9.22 -25.04
CA LEU A 277 0.70 8.71 -25.78
C LEU A 277 -0.50 8.44 -24.85
N LEU A 278 -0.27 7.76 -23.71
CA LEU A 278 -1.33 7.49 -22.74
C LEU A 278 -1.91 8.78 -22.15
N MET A 279 -1.06 9.73 -21.78
CA MET A 279 -1.50 11.03 -21.23
C MET A 279 -2.28 11.85 -22.26
N ASN A 280 -1.81 11.90 -23.50
CA ASN A 280 -2.47 12.63 -24.59
C ASN A 280 -3.80 11.98 -25.00
N ASP A 281 -3.85 10.65 -25.10
CA ASP A 281 -5.08 9.92 -25.40
C ASP A 281 -6.11 10.07 -24.28
N THR A 282 -5.67 10.01 -23.02
CA THR A 282 -6.55 10.25 -21.85
C THR A 282 -7.16 11.66 -21.92
N ARG A 283 -6.34 12.68 -22.19
CA ARG A 283 -6.82 14.06 -22.38
C ARG A 283 -7.85 14.13 -23.51
N ARG A 284 -7.56 13.53 -24.66
CA ARG A 284 -8.47 13.50 -25.82
C ARG A 284 -9.81 12.88 -25.45
N ARG A 285 -9.81 11.70 -24.80
CA ARG A 285 -11.04 11.01 -24.38
C ARG A 285 -11.86 11.85 -23.40
N LEU A 286 -11.22 12.55 -22.45
CA LEU A 286 -11.94 13.45 -21.53
C LEU A 286 -12.61 14.61 -22.28
N LEU A 287 -11.95 15.18 -23.29
CA LEU A 287 -12.55 16.21 -24.14
C LEU A 287 -13.74 15.65 -24.95
N GLU A 288 -13.62 14.43 -25.50
CA GLU A 288 -14.71 13.73 -26.21
C GLU A 288 -15.90 13.42 -25.30
N MET A 289 -15.65 13.12 -24.01
CA MET A 289 -16.69 12.94 -22.99
C MET A 289 -17.40 14.25 -22.60
N GLY A 290 -16.89 15.40 -23.04
CA GLY A 290 -17.52 16.71 -22.85
C GLY A 290 -16.88 17.59 -21.78
N TYR A 291 -15.85 17.12 -21.06
CA TYR A 291 -15.04 17.99 -20.19
C TYR A 291 -14.36 19.07 -21.04
N LYS A 292 -14.23 20.26 -20.48
CA LYS A 292 -13.73 21.47 -21.16
C LYS A 292 -12.31 21.82 -20.73
N ASN A 293 -11.93 21.49 -19.49
CA ASN A 293 -10.63 21.80 -18.93
C ASN A 293 -10.06 20.62 -18.12
N PRO A 294 -9.83 19.45 -18.76
CA PRO A 294 -9.16 18.34 -18.09
C PRO A 294 -7.71 18.72 -17.79
N ILE A 295 -7.25 18.49 -16.56
CA ILE A 295 -5.88 18.80 -16.12
C ILE A 295 -5.12 17.51 -15.79
N LEU A 296 -3.92 17.41 -16.36
CA LEU A 296 -2.97 16.35 -16.03
C LEU A 296 -2.30 16.66 -14.69
N LEU A 297 -2.35 15.70 -13.77
CA LEU A 297 -1.42 15.63 -12.65
C LEU A 297 -0.31 14.63 -12.99
N LEU A 298 0.83 15.14 -13.50
CA LEU A 298 2.03 14.32 -13.68
C LEU A 298 2.69 14.18 -12.31
N HIS A 299 2.72 12.96 -11.75
CA HIS A 299 2.98 12.74 -10.33
C HIS A 299 4.15 11.77 -10.10
N PRO A 300 5.40 12.24 -10.27
CA PRO A 300 6.58 11.40 -10.07
C PRO A 300 6.75 11.05 -8.59
N LEU A 301 6.95 9.76 -8.29
CA LEU A 301 7.28 9.31 -6.93
C LEU A 301 8.64 9.85 -6.50
N GLY A 302 8.68 10.44 -5.30
CA GLY A 302 9.89 11.05 -4.72
C GLY A 302 10.39 10.44 -3.41
N GLY A 303 9.71 9.39 -2.91
CA GLY A 303 10.23 8.58 -1.80
C GLY A 303 11.27 7.56 -2.28
N PHE A 304 11.56 6.57 -1.44
CA PHE A 304 12.48 5.48 -1.74
C PHE A 304 12.21 4.81 -3.08
N VAL A 305 13.29 4.64 -3.86
CA VAL A 305 13.34 3.83 -5.07
C VAL A 305 14.56 2.92 -4.99
N LYS A 306 14.51 1.79 -5.69
CA LYS A 306 15.63 0.84 -5.74
C LYS A 306 16.86 1.47 -6.43
N ALA A 307 18.05 0.96 -6.12
CA ALA A 307 19.33 1.57 -6.50
C ALA A 307 19.56 1.72 -8.02
N ASP A 308 18.93 0.89 -8.85
CA ASP A 308 19.04 0.94 -10.32
C ASP A 308 18.00 1.85 -11.00
N ASP A 309 17.08 2.47 -10.25
CA ASP A 309 16.16 3.47 -10.79
C ASP A 309 16.86 4.84 -10.95
N VAL A 310 16.40 5.64 -11.91
CA VAL A 310 16.96 6.99 -12.15
C VAL A 310 16.64 7.89 -10.94
N PRO A 311 17.63 8.61 -10.38
CA PRO A 311 17.44 9.54 -9.26
C PRO A 311 16.33 10.57 -9.50
N LEU A 312 15.68 11.01 -8.41
CA LEU A 312 14.52 11.91 -8.49
C LEU A 312 14.85 13.23 -9.17
N ASP A 313 15.94 13.89 -8.78
CA ASP A 313 16.41 15.15 -9.35
C ASP A 313 16.62 15.05 -10.87
N VAL A 314 17.26 13.98 -11.34
CA VAL A 314 17.48 13.70 -12.77
C VAL A 314 16.15 13.46 -13.48
N ARG A 315 15.20 12.74 -12.87
CA ARG A 315 13.85 12.56 -13.43
C ARG A 315 13.10 13.88 -13.54
N MET A 316 13.14 14.72 -12.50
CA MET A 316 12.50 16.03 -12.50
C MET A 316 13.09 16.95 -13.59
N GLU A 317 14.42 16.95 -13.76
CA GLU A 317 15.07 17.68 -14.86
C GLU A 317 14.58 17.16 -16.22
N GLN A 318 14.51 15.83 -16.40
CA GLN A 318 14.02 15.24 -17.64
C GLN A 318 12.55 15.57 -17.91
N HIS A 319 11.68 15.61 -16.90
CA HIS A 319 10.27 15.94 -17.04
C HIS A 319 10.02 17.42 -17.34
N SER A 320 10.98 18.30 -17.03
CA SER A 320 10.87 19.74 -17.29
C SER A 320 11.10 20.13 -18.75
N LYS A 321 11.64 19.21 -19.56
CA LYS A 321 11.94 19.37 -20.98
C LYS A 321 10.80 18.86 -21.84
#